data_AF-A0A2G5XN30-F1
#
_entry.id   AF-A0A2G5XN30-F1
#
_cell.length_a   1.000
_cell.length_b   1.000
_cell.length_c   1.000
_cell.angle_alpha   90.00
_cell.angle_beta   90.00
_cell.angle_gamma   90.00
#
_symmetry.space_group_name_H-M   'P 1'
#
loop_
_entity.id
_entity.type
_entity.pdbx_description
1 polymer ?
#
loop_
_entity_poly.entity_id
_entity_poly.type
_entity_poly.pdbx_seq_one_letter_code
_entity_poly.pdbx_strand_id
1 'polypeptide(L)'
;MTRWWKLYQHLPYFEQAAERKPGSFITEGSLFHVEYEQGLNEFLRDYHELDWTDTHYPDTLEAAGISTVEQMAEAIPIADMKVLKALLTHMVREERFAAGALAQYASNGMVADVLCRLKETDTLR
;
A
#
# COMPACT_ATOMS: atom_id res chain seq x y z
N MET A 1 -12.56 -10.80 14.48
CA MET A 1 -12.03 -10.01 13.34
C MET A 1 -11.39 -8.76 13.88
N THR A 2 -10.12 -8.54 13.54
CA THR A 2 -9.45 -7.26 13.81
C THR A 2 -10.12 -6.14 13.00
N ARG A 3 -9.85 -4.86 13.29
CA ARG A 3 -10.40 -3.74 12.49
C ARG A 3 -9.74 -3.63 11.09
N TRP A 4 -8.71 -4.42 10.83
CA TRP A 4 -7.85 -4.33 9.65
C TRP A 4 -8.50 -4.87 8.39
N TRP A 5 -9.61 -5.60 8.53
CA TRP A 5 -10.41 -6.07 7.41
C TRP A 5 -10.82 -4.96 6.44
N LYS A 6 -11.10 -3.77 6.96
CA LYS A 6 -11.36 -2.57 6.15
C LYS A 6 -10.28 -2.28 5.11
N LEU A 7 -9.01 -2.56 5.39
CA LEU A 7 -7.93 -2.38 4.41
C LEU A 7 -8.06 -3.38 3.26
N TYR A 8 -8.21 -4.67 3.58
CA TYR A 8 -8.31 -5.70 2.55
C TYR A 8 -9.71 -5.81 1.89
N GLN A 9 -10.69 -5.01 2.32
CA GLN A 9 -11.92 -4.79 1.54
C GLN A 9 -11.66 -4.06 0.22
N HIS A 10 -10.59 -3.28 0.14
CA HIS A 10 -10.18 -2.57 -1.08
C HIS A 10 -9.46 -3.50 -2.08
N LEU A 11 -9.21 -4.76 -1.73
CA LEU A 11 -8.50 -5.71 -2.59
C LEU A 11 -9.11 -5.82 -4.00
N PRO A 12 -10.43 -5.97 -4.21
CA PRO A 12 -11.00 -6.05 -5.57
C PRO A 12 -10.74 -4.81 -6.41
N TYR A 13 -10.64 -3.63 -5.78
CA TYR A 13 -10.25 -2.40 -6.47
C TYR A 13 -8.80 -2.47 -6.91
N PHE A 14 -7.88 -2.88 -6.02
CA PHE A 14 -6.46 -2.96 -6.36
C PHE A 14 -6.10 -4.12 -7.32
N GLU A 15 -6.86 -5.21 -7.31
CA GLU A 15 -6.72 -6.29 -8.30
C GLU A 15 -7.10 -5.82 -9.71
N GLN A 16 -8.15 -4.99 -9.84
CA GLN A 16 -8.51 -4.34 -11.10
C GLN A 16 -7.57 -3.18 -11.44
N ALA A 17 -6.88 -2.64 -10.43
CA ALA A 17 -5.93 -1.55 -10.57
C ALA A 17 -4.59 -2.01 -11.14
N ALA A 18 -4.17 -3.22 -10.79
CA ALA A 18 -3.04 -3.89 -11.40
C ALA A 18 -3.23 -3.87 -12.93
N GLU A 19 -2.19 -3.48 -13.67
CA GLU A 19 -2.21 -3.30 -15.14
C GLU A 19 -2.80 -1.99 -15.67
N ARG A 20 -3.44 -1.16 -14.84
CA ARG A 20 -3.80 0.20 -15.25
C ARG A 20 -2.56 1.07 -15.36
N LYS A 21 -2.61 2.10 -16.22
CA LYS A 21 -1.54 3.12 -16.26
C LYS A 21 -1.57 3.93 -14.95
N PRO A 22 -0.41 4.27 -14.35
CA PRO A 22 -0.35 5.09 -13.14
C PRO A 22 -1.12 6.42 -13.26
N GLY A 23 -1.05 7.08 -14.42
CA GLY A 23 -1.79 8.32 -14.67
C GLY A 23 -3.31 8.17 -14.66
N SER A 24 -3.85 6.95 -14.78
CA SER A 24 -5.31 6.72 -14.75
C SER A 24 -5.93 6.79 -13.36
N PHE A 25 -5.10 6.77 -12.31
CA PHE A 25 -5.55 6.94 -10.93
C PHE A 25 -5.69 8.42 -10.57
N ILE A 26 -5.04 9.30 -11.34
CA ILE A 26 -4.91 10.72 -11.06
C ILE A 26 -6.04 11.47 -11.79
N THR A 27 -6.93 12.10 -11.04
CA THR A 27 -8.01 12.94 -11.60
C THR A 27 -7.53 14.36 -11.88
N GLU A 28 -6.70 14.90 -10.99
CA GLU A 28 -6.03 16.18 -11.16
C GLU A 28 -4.59 16.09 -10.66
N GLY A 29 -3.65 16.70 -11.38
CA GLY A 29 -2.23 16.65 -11.03
C GLY A 29 -1.56 17.99 -11.26
N SER A 30 -0.82 18.45 -10.26
CA SER A 30 0.09 19.59 -10.33
C SER A 30 1.47 19.18 -9.82
N LEU A 31 2.46 20.07 -9.96
CA LEU A 31 3.82 19.87 -9.43
C LEU A 31 3.88 19.52 -7.93
N PHE A 32 2.86 19.87 -7.15
CA PHE A 32 2.86 19.75 -5.69
C PHE A 32 1.64 19.01 -5.12
N HIS A 33 0.70 18.58 -5.97
CA HIS A 33 -0.55 17.99 -5.51
C HIS A 33 -1.12 17.04 -6.55
N VAL A 34 -1.63 15.91 -6.09
CA VAL A 34 -2.31 14.90 -6.89
C VAL A 34 -3.65 14.62 -6.22
N GLU A 35 -4.72 14.76 -6.99
CA GLU A 35 -6.02 14.22 -6.64
C GLU A 35 -6.17 12.85 -7.27
N TYR A 36 -6.62 11.90 -6.46
CA TYR A 36 -6.87 10.55 -6.90
C TYR A 36 -8.34 10.29 -7.18
N GLU A 37 -8.61 9.24 -7.96
CA GLU A 37 -9.94 8.71 -8.11
C GLU A 37 -10.50 8.17 -6.78
N GLN A 38 -11.82 8.04 -6.74
CA GLN A 38 -12.57 7.70 -5.53
C GLN A 38 -12.03 6.46 -4.80
N GLY A 39 -11.70 5.38 -5.50
CA GLY A 39 -11.26 4.13 -4.87
C GLY A 39 -9.97 4.29 -4.07
N LEU A 40 -8.98 5.01 -4.61
CA LEU A 40 -7.72 5.23 -3.92
C LEU A 40 -7.86 6.23 -2.76
N ASN A 41 -8.72 7.25 -2.90
CA ASN A 41 -9.07 8.17 -1.81
C ASN A 41 -9.80 7.45 -0.66
N GLU A 42 -10.72 6.53 -0.96
CA GLU A 42 -11.41 5.73 0.04
C GLU A 42 -10.45 4.82 0.80
N PHE A 43 -9.52 4.17 0.09
CA PHE A 43 -8.45 3.40 0.70
C PHE A 43 -7.58 4.25 1.65
N LEU A 44 -7.13 5.44 1.21
CA LEU A 44 -6.31 6.33 2.02
C LEU A 44 -7.04 6.82 3.28
N ARG A 45 -8.33 7.17 3.15
CA ARG A 45 -9.16 7.55 4.30
C ARG A 45 -9.20 6.41 5.32
N ASP A 46 -9.51 5.20 4.87
CA ASP A 46 -9.62 4.04 5.76
C ASP A 46 -8.25 3.68 6.39
N TYR A 47 -7.16 3.81 5.63
CA TYR A 47 -5.79 3.65 6.13
C TYR A 47 -5.48 4.61 7.28
N HIS A 48 -5.83 5.89 7.13
CA HIS A 48 -5.61 6.92 8.15
C HIS A 48 -6.52 6.75 9.37
N GLU A 49 -7.78 6.36 9.17
CA GLU A 49 -8.72 6.11 10.28
C GLU A 49 -8.31 4.94 11.18
N LEU A 50 -7.58 3.96 10.63
CA LEU A 50 -7.16 2.75 11.34
C LEU A 50 -5.83 2.89 12.08
N ASP A 51 -5.15 4.03 11.96
CA ASP A 51 -3.81 4.28 12.52
C ASP A 51 -2.81 3.16 12.14
N TRP A 52 -2.86 2.73 10.87
CA TRP A 52 -2.05 1.63 10.36
C TRP A 52 -0.61 2.03 10.01
N THR A 53 -0.18 3.21 10.42
CA THR A 53 1.17 3.71 10.17
C THR A 53 2.18 3.02 11.10
N ASP A 54 3.24 2.45 10.53
CA ASP A 54 4.46 2.12 11.27
C ASP A 54 5.36 3.36 11.31
N THR A 55 5.52 3.97 12.49
CA THR A 55 6.35 5.16 12.67
C THR A 55 7.84 4.87 12.49
N HIS A 56 8.25 3.61 12.62
CA HIS A 56 9.61 3.11 12.46
C HIS A 56 9.76 2.23 11.22
N TYR A 57 8.91 2.43 10.21
CA TYR A 57 8.94 1.64 8.98
C TYR A 57 10.34 1.56 8.33
N PRO A 58 11.22 2.59 8.34
CA PRO A 58 12.55 2.45 7.76
C PRO A 58 13.38 1.39 8.51
N ASP A 59 13.38 1.43 9.84
CA ASP A 59 14.11 0.48 10.69
C ASP A 59 13.53 -0.94 10.56
N THR A 60 12.19 -1.05 10.46
CA THR A 60 11.52 -2.35 10.24
C THR A 60 11.91 -2.97 8.90
N LEU A 61 11.96 -2.17 7.83
CA LEU A 61 12.36 -2.65 6.49
C LEU A 61 13.85 -2.99 6.44
N GLU A 62 14.72 -2.15 7.03
CA GLU A 62 16.15 -2.42 7.13
C GLU A 62 16.43 -3.72 7.90
N ALA A 63 15.78 -3.93 9.04
CA ALA A 63 15.91 -5.17 9.81
C ALA A 63 15.43 -6.41 9.05
N ALA A 64 14.51 -6.23 8.09
CA ALA A 64 14.05 -7.29 7.19
C ALA A 64 14.93 -7.45 5.93
N GLY A 65 16.00 -6.65 5.77
CA GLY A 65 16.88 -6.67 4.61
C GLY A 65 16.27 -6.06 3.34
N ILE A 66 15.25 -5.20 3.49
CA ILE A 66 14.50 -4.60 2.38
C ILE A 66 14.96 -3.15 2.20
N SER A 67 15.53 -2.84 1.03
CA SER A 67 16.05 -1.52 0.70
C SER A 67 15.67 -1.02 -0.71
N THR A 68 15.05 -1.87 -1.52
CA THR A 68 14.68 -1.60 -2.91
C THR A 68 13.24 -2.04 -3.18
N VAL A 69 12.63 -1.49 -4.23
CA VAL A 69 11.26 -1.84 -4.64
C VAL A 69 11.16 -3.31 -5.05
N GLU A 70 12.20 -3.85 -5.70
CA GLU A 70 12.28 -5.26 -6.07
C GLU A 70 12.28 -6.15 -4.83
N GLN A 71 13.09 -5.81 -3.81
CA GLN A 71 13.09 -6.53 -2.54
C GLN A 71 11.77 -6.41 -1.78
N MET A 72 11.08 -5.27 -1.90
CA MET A 72 9.72 -5.15 -1.34
C MET A 72 8.78 -6.16 -1.99
N ALA A 73 8.77 -6.27 -3.32
CA ALA A 73 7.92 -7.20 -4.04
C ALA A 73 8.23 -8.67 -3.67
N GLU A 74 9.52 -9.02 -3.59
CA GLU A 74 9.97 -10.36 -3.18
C GLU A 74 9.60 -10.71 -1.73
N ALA A 75 9.56 -9.71 -0.84
CA ALA A 75 9.26 -9.92 0.57
C ALA A 75 7.77 -10.10 0.86
N ILE A 76 6.87 -9.50 0.08
CA ILE A 76 5.42 -9.52 0.35
C ILE A 76 4.87 -10.93 0.60
N PRO A 77 5.13 -11.96 -0.23
CA PRO A 77 4.53 -13.29 -0.04
C PRO A 77 4.89 -13.97 1.28
N ILE A 78 6.05 -13.63 1.87
CA ILE A 78 6.57 -14.24 3.10
C ILE A 78 6.51 -13.30 4.31
N ALA A 79 6.12 -12.05 4.10
CA ALA A 79 6.08 -11.03 5.14
C ALA A 79 5.12 -11.40 6.28
N ASP A 80 5.53 -11.09 7.50
CA ASP A 80 4.66 -11.12 8.67
C ASP A 80 3.87 -9.80 8.80
N MET A 81 2.98 -9.73 9.78
CA MET A 81 2.16 -8.54 10.02
C MET A 81 2.99 -7.25 10.24
N LYS A 82 4.16 -7.36 10.87
CA LYS A 82 5.02 -6.20 11.16
C LYS A 82 5.62 -5.67 9.85
N VAL A 83 6.17 -6.56 9.03
CA VAL A 83 6.76 -6.23 7.73
C VAL A 83 5.69 -5.71 6.77
N LEU A 84 4.49 -6.32 6.72
CA LEU A 84 3.37 -5.84 5.90
C LEU A 84 2.94 -4.42 6.29
N LYS A 85 2.87 -4.11 7.59
CA LYS A 85 2.56 -2.76 8.08
C LYS A 85 3.61 -1.75 7.60
N ALA A 86 4.89 -2.11 7.67
CA ALA A 86 5.99 -1.25 7.22
C ALA A 86 6.00 -1.04 5.69
N LEU A 87 5.77 -2.10 4.91
CA LEU A 87 5.66 -2.05 3.45
C LEU A 87 4.51 -1.12 3.01
N LEU A 88 3.31 -1.31 3.57
CA LEU A 88 2.16 -0.46 3.22
C LEU A 88 2.39 0.99 3.65
N THR A 89 3.02 1.20 4.81
CA THR A 89 3.39 2.54 5.28
C THR A 89 4.40 3.21 4.34
N HIS A 90 5.39 2.48 3.85
CA HIS A 90 6.35 2.99 2.87
C HIS A 90 5.61 3.48 1.61
N MET A 91 4.78 2.62 1.01
CA MET A 91 4.02 2.93 -0.22
C MET A 91 3.13 4.18 -0.05
N VAL A 92 2.40 4.28 1.06
CA VAL A 92 1.52 5.43 1.34
C VAL A 92 2.33 6.71 1.61
N ARG A 93 3.48 6.61 2.29
CA ARG A 93 4.29 7.78 2.65
C ARG A 93 5.13 8.30 1.49
N GLU A 94 5.46 7.46 0.51
CA GLU A 94 6.24 7.88 -0.65
C GLU A 94 5.54 8.96 -1.47
N GLU A 95 4.20 9.01 -1.41
CA GLU A 95 3.38 10.07 -1.99
C GLU A 95 3.82 11.49 -1.55
N ARG A 96 4.39 11.62 -0.34
CA ARG A 96 4.88 12.90 0.18
C ARG A 96 6.16 13.37 -0.50
N PHE A 97 6.89 12.48 -1.15
CA PHE A 97 8.18 12.75 -1.79
C PHE A 97 8.08 12.72 -3.31
N ALA A 98 7.18 11.89 -3.84
CA ALA A 98 6.91 11.76 -5.25
C ALA A 98 5.39 11.67 -5.48
N ALA A 99 4.84 12.74 -6.06
CA ALA A 99 3.46 12.79 -6.52
C ALA A 99 3.15 11.61 -7.46
N GLY A 100 2.13 10.83 -7.15
CA GLY A 100 1.75 9.65 -7.94
C GLY A 100 2.47 8.35 -7.55
N ALA A 101 3.33 8.35 -6.52
CA ALA A 101 4.05 7.16 -6.09
C ALA A 101 3.09 6.04 -5.66
N LEU A 102 2.03 6.36 -4.92
CA LEU A 102 1.05 5.35 -4.51
C LEU A 102 0.30 4.76 -5.71
N ALA A 103 -0.03 5.57 -6.71
CA ALA A 103 -0.60 5.07 -7.96
C ALA A 103 0.36 4.17 -8.73
N GLN A 104 1.67 4.41 -8.65
CA GLN A 104 2.67 3.54 -9.25
C GLN A 104 2.67 2.15 -8.58
N TYR A 105 2.61 2.08 -7.26
CA TYR A 105 2.47 0.80 -6.52
C TYR A 105 1.11 0.12 -6.72
N ALA A 106 0.04 0.90 -6.94
CA ALA A 106 -1.26 0.34 -7.28
C ALA A 106 -1.21 -0.30 -8.67
N SER A 107 -0.62 0.41 -9.65
CA SER A 107 -0.55 -0.02 -11.05
C SER A 107 0.28 -1.28 -11.28
N ASN A 108 1.32 -1.49 -10.47
CA ASN A 108 2.21 -2.64 -10.59
C ASN A 108 1.76 -3.84 -9.75
N GLY A 109 0.60 -3.74 -9.08
CA GLY A 109 0.00 -4.82 -8.28
C GLY A 109 0.51 -4.93 -6.84
N MET A 110 1.57 -4.21 -6.45
CA MET A 110 2.16 -4.37 -5.12
C MET A 110 1.20 -4.04 -3.97
N VAL A 111 0.32 -3.05 -4.14
CA VAL A 111 -0.70 -2.76 -3.12
C VAL A 111 -1.69 -3.92 -2.98
N ALA A 112 -2.12 -4.53 -4.11
CA ALA A 112 -3.00 -5.69 -4.09
C ALA A 112 -2.33 -6.87 -3.37
N ASP A 113 -1.06 -7.15 -3.67
CA ASP A 113 -0.30 -8.24 -3.05
C ASP A 113 -0.19 -8.07 -1.53
N VAL A 114 0.11 -6.84 -1.06
CA VAL A 114 0.14 -6.54 0.38
C VAL A 114 -1.21 -6.78 1.03
N LEU A 115 -2.31 -6.32 0.41
CA LEU A 115 -3.66 -6.48 0.96
C LEU A 115 -4.11 -7.95 0.96
N CYS A 116 -3.74 -8.71 -0.07
CA CYS A 116 -4.00 -10.14 -0.16
C CYS A 116 -3.27 -10.88 0.97
N ARG A 117 -1.97 -10.64 1.14
CA ARG A 117 -1.17 -11.24 2.20
C ARG A 117 -1.66 -10.84 3.59
N LEU A 118 -2.08 -9.58 3.77
CA LEU A 118 -2.67 -9.09 5.01
C LEU A 118 -3.93 -9.88 5.38
N LYS A 119 -4.82 -10.12 4.41
CA LYS A 119 -6.03 -10.92 4.59
C LYS A 119 -5.71 -12.33 5.03
N GLU A 120 -4.79 -13.01 4.34
CA GLU A 120 -4.34 -14.35 4.71
C GLU A 120 -3.81 -14.37 6.17
N THR A 121 -2.93 -13.43 6.50
CA THR A 121 -2.28 -13.34 7.82
C THR A 121 -3.29 -13.05 8.94
N ASP A 122 -4.35 -12.29 8.67
CA ASP A 122 -5.42 -12.00 9.64
C ASP A 122 -6.35 -13.22 9.82
N THR A 123 -6.62 -13.98 8.76
CA THR A 123 -7.49 -15.18 8.81
C THR A 123 -6.85 -16.43 9.42
N LEU A 124 -5.52 -16.50 9.46
CA LEU A 124 -4.76 -17.60 10.06
C LEU A 124 -4.58 -17.45 11.59
N ARG A 125 -5.07 -16.36 12.18
CA ARG A 125 -5.02 -16.08 13.63
C ARG A 125 -6.29 -16.54 14.34
#